data_AF-A0A6I0BQH8-F1
#
_entry.id   AF-A0A6I0BQH8-F1
#
_cell.length_a   1.000
_cell.length_b   1.000
_cell.length_c   1.000
_cell.angle_alpha   90.00
_cell.angle_beta   90.00
_cell.angle_gamma   90.00
#
_symmetry.space_group_name_H-M   'P 1'
#
loop_
_entity.id
_entity.type
_entity.pdbx_description
1 polymer ?
#
loop_
_entity_poly.entity_id
_entity_poly.type
_entity_poly.pdbx_seq_one_letter_code
_entity_poly.pdbx_strand_id
1 'polypeptide(L)'
;MLKIDRTAVDKAIEEMDLFTATKEVLASYEAEKEVLEKREEALTERLAQLQEQHTQTMLDREIAKDNPSDYIYLSAQLTKIDDEVKILLSLQDQLTEDFTALRQEFAPTIQATYSKDLREKDKLPVNDMVDYVRYELIKSIHDYAREVRNQQAPLMATMSEFLDDKEVMEANRGFQRLFEFDATNLHYSESQKSVIDRMHVFSACSGNMPSEIRKPKDVK
;
A
#
# COMPACT_ATOMS: atom_id res chain seq x y z
N MET A 1 -1.97 -25.27 19.72
CA MET A 1 -2.78 -24.28 18.96
C MET A 1 -2.10 -24.08 17.61
N LEU A 2 -2.77 -24.38 16.50
CA LEU A 2 -2.23 -24.17 15.16
C LEU A 2 -1.98 -22.66 14.96
N LYS A 3 -0.78 -22.30 14.50
CA LYS A 3 -0.38 -20.93 14.19
C LYS A 3 -0.10 -20.83 12.69
N ILE A 4 -0.43 -19.69 12.09
CA ILE A 4 -0.06 -19.39 10.71
C ILE A 4 1.44 -19.06 10.69
N ASP A 5 2.20 -19.77 9.87
CA ASP A 5 3.58 -19.39 9.59
C ASP A 5 3.60 -18.17 8.66
N ARG A 6 4.28 -17.11 9.10
CA ARG A 6 4.39 -15.83 8.40
C ARG A 6 5.79 -15.55 7.86
N THR A 7 6.73 -16.48 8.02
CA THR A 7 8.15 -16.29 7.72
C THR A 7 8.38 -15.76 6.30
N ALA A 8 7.65 -16.30 5.31
CA ALA A 8 7.77 -15.85 3.92
C ALA A 8 7.28 -14.41 3.70
N VAL A 9 6.22 -13.99 4.41
CA VAL A 9 5.68 -12.62 4.34
C VAL A 9 6.62 -11.64 5.01
N ASP A 10 7.11 -11.99 6.20
CA ASP A 10 7.99 -11.11 6.96
C ASP A 10 9.32 -10.90 6.20
N LYS A 11 9.87 -11.96 5.58
CA LYS A 11 11.01 -11.86 4.67
C LYS A 11 10.72 -10.97 3.45
N ALA A 12 9.56 -11.15 2.80
CA ALA A 12 9.18 -10.33 1.65
C ALA A 12 9.05 -8.85 2.02
N ILE A 13 8.61 -8.52 3.24
CA ILE A 13 8.56 -7.14 3.75
C ILE A 13 9.97 -6.58 3.97
N GLU A 14 10.88 -7.36 4.55
CA GLU A 14 12.27 -6.94 4.77
C GLU A 14 13.02 -6.68 3.45
N GLU A 15 12.78 -7.50 2.44
CA GLU A 15 13.42 -7.39 1.11
C GLU A 15 12.69 -6.41 0.17
N MET A 16 11.58 -5.81 0.61
CA MET A 16 10.75 -4.95 -0.23
C MET A 16 11.42 -3.61 -0.52
N ASP A 17 11.76 -3.36 -1.77
CA ASP A 17 12.20 -2.04 -2.26
C ASP A 17 11.35 -1.62 -3.45
N LEU A 18 10.26 -0.92 -3.14
CA LEU A 18 9.34 -0.40 -4.15
C LEU A 18 9.75 1.00 -4.62
N PHE A 19 9.26 1.35 -5.82
CA PHE A 19 9.39 2.68 -6.41
C PHE A 19 10.83 3.09 -6.76
N THR A 20 11.75 2.14 -6.92
CA THR A 20 13.17 2.42 -7.26
C THR A 20 13.30 3.20 -8.56
N ALA A 21 12.64 2.76 -9.64
CA ALA A 21 12.65 3.46 -10.91
C ALA A 21 11.99 4.85 -10.82
N THR A 22 10.89 4.97 -10.08
CA THR A 22 10.25 6.28 -9.85
C THR A 22 11.16 7.24 -9.07
N LYS A 23 11.92 6.76 -8.07
CA LYS A 23 12.91 7.57 -7.34
C LYS A 23 13.97 8.13 -8.29
N GLU A 24 14.46 7.34 -9.26
CA GLU A 24 15.45 7.78 -10.25
C GLU A 24 14.90 8.87 -11.19
N VAL A 25 13.66 8.72 -11.67
CA VAL A 25 13.01 9.73 -12.51
C VAL A 25 12.80 11.03 -11.75
N LEU A 26 12.36 10.95 -10.48
CA LEU A 26 12.18 12.13 -9.64
C LEU A 26 13.51 12.82 -9.31
N ALA A 27 14.59 12.06 -9.11
CA ALA A 27 15.92 12.65 -8.92
C ALA A 27 16.39 13.43 -10.15
N SER A 28 16.08 12.94 -11.35
CA SER A 28 16.38 13.63 -12.61
C SER A 28 15.57 14.93 -12.73
N TYR A 29 14.27 14.88 -12.40
CA TYR A 29 13.42 16.07 -12.34
C TYR A 29 13.94 17.12 -11.34
N GLU A 30 14.33 16.72 -10.13
CA GLU A 30 14.84 17.66 -9.12
C GLU A 30 16.17 18.29 -9.56
N ALA A 31 17.04 17.54 -10.24
CA ALA A 31 18.29 18.10 -10.77
C ALA A 31 18.05 19.19 -11.83
N GLU A 32 17.07 19.00 -12.72
CA GLU A 32 16.70 20.02 -13.71
C GLU A 32 15.96 21.20 -13.08
N LYS A 33 15.12 20.93 -12.09
CA LYS A 33 14.40 21.95 -11.31
C LYS A 33 15.38 22.87 -10.57
N GLU A 34 16.45 22.34 -9.99
CA GLU A 34 17.48 23.11 -9.28
C GLU A 34 18.15 24.16 -10.18
N VAL A 35 18.29 23.87 -11.49
CA VAL A 35 18.83 24.85 -12.46
C VAL A 35 17.89 26.04 -12.63
N LEU A 36 16.58 25.79 -12.68
CA LEU A 36 15.57 26.84 -12.78
C LEU A 36 15.46 27.65 -11.48
N GLU A 37 15.54 27.00 -10.32
CA GLU A 37 15.54 27.66 -9.01
C GLU A 37 16.75 28.60 -8.85
N LYS A 38 17.96 28.17 -9.25
CA LYS A 38 19.15 29.04 -9.25
C LYS A 38 18.98 30.26 -10.17
N ARG A 39 18.30 30.10 -11.30
CA ARG A 39 17.98 31.21 -12.21
C ARG A 39 16.96 32.15 -11.58
N GLU A 40 15.96 31.63 -10.87
CA GLU A 40 14.98 32.42 -10.13
C GLU A 40 15.64 33.28 -9.05
N GLU A 41 16.53 32.67 -8.27
CA GLU A 41 17.30 33.36 -7.22
C GLU A 41 18.13 34.51 -7.81
N ALA A 42 18.88 34.24 -8.88
CA ALA A 42 19.71 35.25 -9.55
C ALA A 42 18.88 36.42 -10.12
N LEU A 43 17.73 36.13 -10.74
CA LEU A 43 16.82 37.17 -11.25
C LEU A 43 16.22 38.01 -10.12
N THR A 44 15.83 37.36 -9.02
CA THR A 44 15.26 38.01 -7.84
C THR A 44 16.28 38.90 -7.13
N GLU A 45 17.51 38.43 -6.97
CA GLU A 45 18.61 39.22 -6.40
C GLU A 45 18.92 40.43 -7.27
N ARG A 46 19.02 40.25 -8.59
CA ARG A 46 19.28 41.35 -9.52
C ARG A 46 18.16 42.38 -9.51
N LEU A 47 16.91 41.95 -9.40
CA LEU A 47 15.76 42.84 -9.29
C LEU A 47 15.83 43.69 -8.02
N ALA A 48 16.17 43.09 -6.87
CA ALA A 48 16.34 43.80 -5.62
C ALA A 48 17.48 44.85 -5.71
N GLN A 49 18.62 44.49 -6.30
CA GLN A 49 19.73 45.41 -6.53
C GLN A 49 19.31 46.60 -7.42
N LEU A 50 18.55 46.35 -8.49
CA LEU A 50 18.06 47.42 -9.36
C LEU A 50 17.05 48.34 -8.66
N GLN A 51 16.19 47.80 -7.79
CA GLN A 51 15.26 48.61 -6.99
C GLN A 51 15.99 49.54 -6.01
N GLU A 52 17.06 49.05 -5.38
CA GLU A 52 17.93 49.86 -4.53
C GLU A 52 18.64 50.95 -5.33
N GLN A 53 19.25 50.59 -6.47
CA GLN A 53 19.90 51.53 -7.39
C GLN A 53 18.92 52.59 -7.92
N HIS A 54 17.70 52.18 -8.28
CA HIS A 54 16.65 53.09 -8.72
C HIS A 54 16.34 54.13 -7.63
N THR A 55 16.13 53.66 -6.39
CA THR A 55 15.82 54.52 -5.23
C THR A 55 16.93 55.52 -4.97
N GLN A 56 18.18 55.06 -4.95
CA GLN A 56 19.34 55.93 -4.73
C GLN A 56 19.50 56.97 -5.85
N THR A 57 19.40 56.54 -7.11
CA THR A 57 19.53 57.44 -8.27
C THR A 57 18.42 58.50 -8.28
N MET A 58 17.21 58.14 -7.84
CA MET A 58 16.10 59.08 -7.71
C MET A 58 16.36 60.16 -6.65
N LEU A 59 16.93 59.78 -5.50
CA LEU A 59 17.33 60.72 -4.46
C LEU A 59 18.45 61.64 -4.94
N ASP A 60 19.49 61.08 -5.57
CA ASP A 60 20.63 61.85 -6.09
C ASP A 60 20.17 62.85 -7.17
N ARG A 61 19.22 62.45 -8.02
CA ARG A 61 18.62 63.34 -9.04
C ARG A 61 17.90 64.52 -8.39
N GLU A 62 17.17 64.28 -7.31
CA GLU A 62 16.46 65.33 -6.58
C GLU A 62 17.43 66.33 -5.94
N ILE A 63 18.56 65.83 -5.42
CA ILE A 63 19.65 66.67 -4.89
C ILE A 63 20.29 67.51 -6.01
N ALA A 64 20.43 66.95 -7.21
CA ALA A 64 21.04 67.59 -8.37
C ALA A 64 20.10 68.49 -9.20
N LYS A 65 18.88 68.78 -8.73
CA LYS A 65 17.85 69.52 -9.49
C LYS A 65 18.30 70.87 -10.07
N ASP A 66 19.23 71.54 -9.39
CA ASP A 66 19.73 72.86 -9.76
C ASP A 66 20.98 72.79 -10.67
N ASN A 67 21.47 71.58 -10.97
CA ASN A 67 22.50 71.31 -11.98
C ASN A 67 21.89 70.58 -13.20
N PRO A 68 21.61 71.28 -14.30
CA PRO A 68 20.97 70.69 -15.48
C PRO A 68 21.72 69.49 -16.07
N SER A 69 23.06 69.49 -16.03
CA SER A 69 23.86 68.41 -16.62
C SER A 69 23.73 67.11 -15.82
N ASP A 70 23.87 67.20 -14.50
CA ASP A 70 23.75 66.05 -13.59
C ASP A 70 22.31 65.52 -13.57
N TYR A 71 21.31 66.42 -13.59
CA TYR A 71 19.90 66.04 -13.64
C TYR A 71 19.56 65.23 -14.91
N ILE A 72 20.05 65.66 -16.08
CA ILE A 72 19.86 64.94 -17.36
C ILE A 72 20.54 63.57 -17.29
N TYR A 73 21.78 63.51 -16.78
CA TYR A 73 22.52 62.26 -16.66
C TYR A 73 21.80 61.24 -15.76
N LEU A 74 21.38 61.65 -14.56
CA LEU A 74 20.69 60.78 -13.61
C LEU A 74 19.29 60.38 -14.12
N SER A 75 18.61 61.26 -14.85
CA SER A 75 17.34 60.91 -15.52
C SER A 75 17.52 59.83 -16.58
N ALA A 76 18.59 59.91 -17.39
CA ALA A 76 18.90 58.87 -18.36
C ALA A 76 19.28 57.54 -17.69
N GLN A 77 19.97 57.59 -16.54
CA GLN A 77 20.28 56.40 -15.75
C GLN A 77 19.03 55.75 -15.18
N LEU A 78 18.06 56.51 -14.66
CA LEU A 78 16.77 55.98 -14.21
C LEU A 78 16.02 55.28 -15.33
N THR A 79 15.96 55.86 -16.54
CA THR A 79 15.31 55.22 -17.70
C THR A 79 15.97 53.87 -18.03
N LYS A 80 17.30 53.77 -17.95
CA LYS A 80 17.99 52.49 -18.16
C LYS A 80 17.62 51.46 -17.09
N ILE A 81 17.55 51.88 -15.83
CA ILE A 81 17.15 51.00 -14.74
C ILE A 81 15.71 50.50 -14.95
N ASP A 82 14.79 51.39 -15.32
CA ASP A 82 13.39 51.04 -15.62
C ASP A 82 13.28 50.01 -16.74
N ASP A 83 14.08 50.16 -17.80
CA ASP A 83 14.10 49.23 -18.92
C ASP A 83 14.72 47.88 -18.54
N GLU A 84 15.78 47.86 -17.73
CA GLU A 84 16.34 46.61 -17.18
C GLU A 84 15.32 45.89 -16.28
N VAL A 85 14.56 46.61 -15.45
CA VAL A 85 13.51 46.02 -14.60
C VAL A 85 12.41 45.38 -15.44
N LYS A 86 11.94 46.03 -16.52
CA LYS A 86 10.94 45.44 -17.43
C LYS A 86 11.45 44.14 -18.06
N ILE A 87 12.72 44.10 -18.47
CA ILE A 87 13.34 42.90 -19.03
C ILE A 87 13.37 41.79 -17.97
N LEU A 88 13.78 42.08 -16.73
CA LEU A 88 13.81 41.09 -15.65
C LEU A 88 12.43 40.53 -15.34
N LEU A 89 11.40 41.38 -15.24
CA LEU A 89 10.03 40.93 -15.02
C LEU A 89 9.56 39.99 -16.13
N SER A 90 9.85 40.33 -17.40
CA SER A 90 9.55 39.44 -18.53
C SER A 90 10.31 38.11 -18.45
N LEU A 91 11.55 38.10 -17.95
CA LEU A 91 12.32 36.86 -17.76
C LEU A 91 11.80 36.02 -16.58
N GLN A 92 11.28 36.66 -15.52
CA GLN A 92 10.61 35.97 -14.43
C GLN A 92 9.30 35.33 -14.89
N ASP A 93 8.51 36.03 -15.71
CA ASP A 93 7.29 35.47 -16.32
C ASP A 93 7.61 34.23 -17.17
N GLN A 94 8.64 34.32 -18.02
CA GLN A 94 9.14 33.18 -18.81
C GLN A 94 9.60 32.02 -17.92
N LEU A 95 10.22 32.30 -16.77
CA LEU A 95 10.68 31.25 -15.87
C LEU A 95 9.50 30.43 -15.29
N THR A 96 8.36 31.07 -15.02
CA THR A 96 7.12 30.37 -14.65
C THR A 96 6.62 29.43 -15.74
N GLU A 97 6.77 29.83 -17.01
CA GLU A 97 6.47 28.97 -18.16
C GLU A 97 7.47 27.81 -18.26
N ASP A 98 8.77 28.07 -18.06
CA ASP A 98 9.84 27.06 -18.04
C ASP A 98 9.57 25.97 -16.98
N PHE A 99 9.21 26.34 -15.75
CA PHE A 99 8.81 25.38 -14.72
C PHE A 99 7.58 24.55 -15.11
N THR A 100 6.64 25.16 -15.83
CA THR A 100 5.44 24.47 -16.30
C THR A 100 5.76 23.50 -17.41
N ALA A 101 6.64 23.88 -18.35
CA ALA A 101 7.14 23.03 -19.41
C ALA A 101 7.90 21.82 -18.83
N LEU A 102 8.79 22.03 -17.86
CA LEU A 102 9.52 20.96 -17.18
C LEU A 102 8.57 19.94 -16.53
N ARG A 103 7.55 20.41 -15.83
CA ARG A 103 6.53 19.52 -15.24
C ARG A 103 5.74 18.75 -16.30
N GLN A 104 5.39 19.39 -17.40
CA GLN A 104 4.68 18.74 -18.51
C GLN A 104 5.54 17.68 -19.20
N GLU A 105 6.84 17.91 -19.31
CA GLU A 105 7.80 16.94 -19.87
C GLU A 105 7.93 15.69 -18.99
N PHE A 106 8.11 15.87 -17.68
CA PHE A 106 8.32 14.75 -16.76
C PHE A 106 7.04 14.00 -16.37
N ALA A 107 5.87 14.67 -16.38
CA ALA A 107 4.60 14.08 -15.97
C ALA A 107 4.27 12.72 -16.61
N PRO A 108 4.32 12.54 -17.95
CA PRO A 108 4.02 11.24 -18.56
C PRO A 108 5.02 10.15 -18.17
N THR A 109 6.32 10.49 -18.04
CA THR A 109 7.35 9.55 -17.62
C THR A 109 7.13 9.10 -16.18
N ILE A 110 6.92 10.05 -15.26
CA ILE A 110 6.60 9.76 -13.84
C ILE A 110 5.34 8.90 -13.74
N GLN A 111 4.28 9.23 -14.48
CA GLN A 111 3.04 8.45 -14.48
C GLN A 111 3.30 7.01 -14.93
N ALA A 112 4.06 6.83 -16.01
CA ALA A 112 4.35 5.52 -16.57
C ALA A 112 5.22 4.67 -15.64
N THR A 113 6.27 5.24 -15.05
CA THR A 113 7.16 4.53 -14.12
C THR A 113 6.46 4.21 -12.81
N TYR A 114 5.75 5.18 -12.22
CA TYR A 114 4.99 4.97 -10.99
C TYR A 114 3.94 3.88 -11.15
N SER A 115 3.21 3.87 -12.28
CA SER A 115 2.20 2.84 -12.55
C SER A 115 2.81 1.44 -12.67
N LYS A 116 4.04 1.33 -13.20
CA LYS A 116 4.77 0.05 -13.29
C LYS A 116 5.24 -0.39 -11.90
N ASP A 117 5.89 0.50 -11.16
CA ASP A 117 6.36 0.21 -9.80
C ASP A 117 5.19 -0.16 -8.88
N LEU A 118 4.04 0.48 -9.03
CA LEU A 118 2.86 0.18 -8.22
C LEU A 118 2.33 -1.25 -8.45
N ARG A 119 2.48 -1.81 -9.65
CA ARG A 119 2.04 -3.19 -9.96
C ARG A 119 2.87 -4.24 -9.23
N GLU A 120 4.06 -3.90 -8.77
CA GLU A 120 4.89 -4.81 -7.99
C GLU A 120 4.20 -5.25 -6.68
N LYS A 121 3.30 -4.43 -6.12
CA LYS A 121 2.48 -4.80 -4.95
C LYS A 121 1.57 -6.01 -5.23
N ASP A 122 1.16 -6.20 -6.49
CA ASP A 122 0.25 -7.27 -6.90
C ASP A 122 0.97 -8.62 -7.03
N LYS A 123 2.30 -8.65 -6.85
CA LYS A 123 3.07 -9.89 -6.72
C LYS A 123 2.71 -10.69 -5.48
N LEU A 124 2.12 -10.07 -4.46
CA LEU A 124 1.59 -10.79 -3.30
C LEU A 124 0.28 -11.48 -3.70
N PRO A 125 0.22 -12.83 -3.77
CA PRO A 125 -0.96 -13.54 -4.25
C PRO A 125 -1.97 -13.70 -3.12
N VAL A 126 -2.62 -12.60 -2.73
CA VAL A 126 -3.52 -12.53 -1.56
C VAL A 126 -4.63 -13.58 -1.61
N ASN A 127 -5.24 -13.80 -2.78
CA ASN A 127 -6.30 -14.79 -2.93
C ASN A 127 -5.79 -16.21 -2.69
N ASP A 128 -4.62 -16.56 -3.24
CA ASP A 128 -4.01 -17.88 -3.03
C ASP A 128 -3.62 -18.09 -1.56
N MET A 129 -3.15 -17.03 -0.88
CA MET A 129 -2.87 -17.07 0.56
C MET A 129 -4.14 -17.34 1.39
N VAL A 130 -5.24 -16.67 1.05
CA VAL A 130 -6.53 -16.88 1.72
C VAL A 130 -7.03 -18.31 1.51
N ASP A 131 -6.97 -18.81 0.27
CA ASP A 131 -7.36 -20.17 -0.05
C ASP A 131 -6.47 -21.21 0.64
N TYR A 132 -5.17 -20.96 0.74
CA TYR A 132 -4.23 -21.81 1.47
C TYR A 132 -4.58 -21.89 2.95
N VAL A 133 -4.79 -20.75 3.62
CA VAL A 133 -5.13 -20.73 5.05
C VAL A 133 -6.47 -21.41 5.31
N ARG A 134 -7.47 -21.18 4.45
CA ARG A 134 -8.77 -21.87 4.53
C ARG A 134 -8.63 -23.37 4.38
N TYR A 135 -7.87 -23.82 3.38
CA TYR A 135 -7.63 -25.24 3.13
C TYR A 135 -6.93 -25.91 4.31
N GLU A 136 -5.81 -25.35 4.79
CA GLU A 136 -5.04 -25.95 5.89
C GLU A 136 -5.85 -26.02 7.19
N LEU A 137 -6.65 -24.98 7.49
CA LEU A 137 -7.50 -24.99 8.67
C LEU A 137 -8.57 -26.08 8.59
N ILE A 138 -9.34 -26.10 7.49
CA ILE A 138 -10.43 -27.07 7.28
C ILE A 138 -9.89 -28.49 7.21
N LYS A 139 -8.76 -28.69 6.53
CA LYS A 139 -8.08 -29.98 6.44
C LYS A 139 -7.61 -30.47 7.81
N SER A 140 -7.06 -29.59 8.65
CA SER A 140 -6.63 -29.96 10.00
C SER A 140 -7.81 -30.46 10.85
N ILE A 141 -8.97 -29.81 10.76
CA ILE A 141 -10.21 -30.24 11.45
C ILE A 141 -10.67 -31.59 10.89
N HIS A 142 -10.74 -31.71 9.56
CA HIS A 142 -11.14 -32.92 8.86
C HIS A 142 -10.25 -34.12 9.21
N ASP A 143 -8.92 -33.95 9.15
CA ASP A 143 -7.96 -35.05 9.38
C ASP A 143 -8.05 -35.55 10.82
N TYR A 144 -8.22 -34.64 11.79
CA TYR A 144 -8.45 -35.02 13.18
C TYR A 144 -9.79 -35.73 13.38
N ALA A 145 -10.89 -35.19 12.84
CA ALA A 145 -12.21 -35.80 12.93
C ALA A 145 -12.25 -37.19 12.26
N ARG A 146 -11.59 -37.34 11.12
CA ARG A 146 -11.43 -38.61 10.42
C ARG A 146 -10.67 -39.61 11.27
N GLU A 147 -9.60 -39.19 11.93
CA GLU A 147 -8.81 -40.06 12.81
C GLU A 147 -9.62 -40.53 14.02
N VAL A 148 -10.42 -39.66 14.64
CA VAL A 148 -11.37 -40.05 15.70
C VAL A 148 -12.31 -41.16 15.20
N ARG A 149 -12.87 -41.01 14.00
CA ARG A 149 -13.75 -42.04 13.40
C ARG A 149 -13.02 -43.33 13.07
N ASN A 150 -11.81 -43.25 12.54
CA ASN A 150 -10.99 -44.43 12.23
C ASN A 150 -10.70 -45.24 13.50
N GLN A 151 -10.44 -44.58 14.62
CA GLN A 151 -10.19 -45.24 15.90
C GLN A 151 -11.49 -45.77 16.54
N GLN A 152 -12.63 -45.10 16.32
CA GLN A 152 -13.93 -45.56 16.81
C GLN A 152 -14.46 -46.77 16.02
N ALA A 153 -14.29 -46.81 14.70
CA ALA A 153 -14.93 -47.78 13.82
C ALA A 153 -14.69 -49.26 14.23
N PRO A 154 -13.46 -49.68 14.61
CA PRO A 154 -13.23 -51.04 15.10
C PRO A 154 -13.98 -51.37 16.40
N LEU A 155 -14.19 -50.39 17.27
CA LEU A 155 -14.89 -50.58 18.55
C LEU A 155 -16.39 -50.82 18.34
N MET A 156 -16.96 -50.23 17.29
CA MET A 156 -18.40 -50.32 17.02
C MET A 156 -18.88 -51.74 16.72
N ALA A 157 -18.00 -52.62 16.20
CA ALA A 157 -18.34 -54.01 15.92
C ALA A 157 -18.68 -54.82 17.18
N THR A 158 -17.99 -54.55 18.29
CA THR A 158 -18.30 -55.15 19.59
C THR A 158 -19.34 -54.32 20.33
N MET A 159 -19.32 -53.00 20.17
CA MET A 159 -20.26 -52.11 20.83
C MET A 159 -21.72 -52.32 20.35
N SER A 160 -21.93 -52.77 19.10
CA SER A 160 -23.27 -53.07 18.58
C SER A 160 -24.02 -54.11 19.39
N GLU A 161 -23.32 -55.08 20.00
CA GLU A 161 -23.96 -56.08 20.88
C GLU A 161 -24.69 -55.42 22.07
N PHE A 162 -24.15 -54.32 22.59
CA PHE A 162 -24.76 -53.55 23.68
C PHE A 162 -25.81 -52.57 23.17
N LEU A 163 -25.60 -51.98 22.00
CA LEU A 163 -26.50 -50.99 21.42
C LEU A 163 -27.81 -51.62 20.90
N ASP A 164 -27.77 -52.88 20.48
CA ASP A 164 -28.93 -53.62 19.96
C ASP A 164 -29.82 -54.19 21.07
N ASP A 165 -29.33 -54.30 22.32
CA ASP A 165 -30.08 -54.78 23.48
C ASP A 165 -30.90 -53.65 24.13
N LYS A 166 -32.22 -53.69 23.89
CA LYS A 166 -33.16 -52.67 24.40
C LYS A 166 -33.24 -52.63 25.92
N GLU A 167 -33.18 -53.77 26.61
CA GLU A 167 -33.28 -53.80 28.08
C GLU A 167 -32.03 -53.17 28.71
N VAL A 168 -30.85 -53.48 28.16
CA VAL A 168 -29.58 -52.88 28.58
C VAL A 168 -29.59 -51.37 28.34
N MET A 169 -30.08 -50.91 27.19
CA MET A 169 -30.13 -49.48 26.85
C MET A 169 -31.15 -48.71 27.69
N GLU A 170 -32.33 -49.28 27.96
CA GLU A 170 -33.36 -48.66 28.81
C GLU A 170 -32.90 -48.51 30.27
N ALA A 171 -32.17 -49.50 30.79
CA ALA A 171 -31.57 -49.44 32.13
C ALA A 171 -30.37 -48.49 32.20
N ASN A 172 -29.67 -48.25 31.09
CA ASN A 172 -28.43 -47.46 31.03
C ASN A 172 -28.54 -46.26 30.08
N ARG A 173 -29.54 -45.40 30.28
CA ARG A 173 -29.77 -44.21 29.43
C ARG A 173 -28.56 -43.27 29.28
N GLY A 174 -27.67 -43.21 30.26
CA GLY A 174 -26.44 -42.42 30.18
C GLY A 174 -25.43 -42.97 29.17
N PHE A 175 -25.38 -44.29 29.02
CA PHE A 175 -24.56 -44.97 28.01
C PHE A 175 -25.15 -44.76 26.61
N GLN A 176 -26.48 -44.87 26.48
CA GLN A 176 -27.18 -44.59 25.23
C GLN A 176 -26.85 -43.20 24.66
N ARG A 177 -26.78 -42.18 25.51
CA ARG A 177 -26.44 -40.79 25.10
C ARG A 177 -25.06 -40.64 24.47
N LEU A 178 -24.11 -41.53 24.78
CA LEU A 178 -22.76 -41.49 24.20
C LEU A 178 -22.74 -41.87 22.72
N PHE A 179 -23.82 -42.46 22.22
CA PHE A 179 -23.96 -42.94 20.84
C PHE A 179 -25.12 -42.25 20.11
N GLU A 180 -25.69 -41.21 20.71
CA GLU A 180 -26.63 -40.32 20.00
C GLU A 180 -25.92 -39.64 18.82
N PHE A 181 -26.72 -39.24 17.82
CA PHE A 181 -26.23 -38.63 16.58
C PHE A 181 -25.26 -37.47 16.89
N ASP A 182 -24.10 -37.46 16.23
CA ASP A 182 -23.00 -36.49 16.39
C ASP A 182 -22.15 -36.56 17.67
N ALA A 183 -22.33 -37.55 18.55
CA ALA A 183 -21.56 -37.63 19.81
C ALA A 183 -20.02 -37.74 19.61
N THR A 184 -19.57 -38.20 18.45
CA THR A 184 -18.14 -38.29 18.10
C THR A 184 -17.66 -37.26 17.10
N ASN A 185 -18.53 -36.34 16.68
CA ASN A 185 -18.11 -35.19 15.91
C ASN A 185 -17.34 -34.22 16.80
N LEU A 186 -16.44 -33.45 16.19
CA LEU A 186 -15.77 -32.37 16.90
C LEU A 186 -16.77 -31.28 17.27
N HIS A 187 -16.66 -30.75 18.49
CA HIS A 187 -17.51 -29.65 18.93
C HIS A 187 -17.03 -28.32 18.34
N TYR A 188 -17.96 -27.60 17.71
CA TYR A 188 -17.78 -26.22 17.29
C TYR A 188 -19.02 -25.41 17.66
N SER A 189 -18.82 -24.29 18.34
CA SER A 189 -19.86 -23.33 18.69
C SER A 189 -19.46 -21.97 18.17
N GLU A 190 -20.31 -21.37 17.35
CA GLU A 190 -20.06 -20.06 16.76
C GLU A 190 -20.77 -18.98 17.57
N SER A 191 -20.00 -18.18 18.31
CA SER A 191 -20.50 -16.99 19.02
C SER A 191 -19.95 -15.67 18.45
N GLN A 192 -19.11 -15.74 17.41
CA GLN A 192 -18.42 -14.60 16.80
C GLN A 192 -18.55 -14.63 15.27
N LYS A 193 -18.34 -13.49 14.60
CA LYS A 193 -18.36 -13.40 13.13
C LYS A 193 -17.21 -14.23 12.54
N SER A 194 -17.52 -15.38 11.93
CA SER A 194 -16.52 -16.21 11.24
C SER A 194 -16.21 -15.69 9.83
N VAL A 195 -14.94 -15.79 9.44
CA VAL A 195 -14.44 -15.49 8.08
C VAL A 195 -14.58 -16.72 7.15
N ILE A 196 -14.92 -17.88 7.71
CA ILE A 196 -15.15 -19.14 7.03
C ILE A 196 -16.61 -19.54 7.25
N ASP A 197 -17.26 -20.02 6.20
CA ASP A 197 -18.65 -20.45 6.28
C ASP A 197 -18.80 -21.54 7.35
N ARG A 198 -19.78 -21.34 8.23
CA ARG A 198 -20.12 -22.29 9.30
C ARG A 198 -20.33 -23.71 8.77
N MET A 199 -20.93 -23.85 7.59
CA MET A 199 -21.19 -25.14 6.97
C MET A 199 -19.91 -25.85 6.54
N HIS A 200 -18.86 -25.11 6.15
CA HIS A 200 -17.56 -25.68 5.86
C HIS A 200 -16.92 -26.27 7.11
N VAL A 201 -17.02 -25.56 8.24
CA VAL A 201 -16.49 -26.03 9.54
C VAL A 201 -17.27 -27.24 10.04
N PHE A 202 -18.61 -27.22 9.98
CA PHE A 202 -19.41 -28.37 10.40
C PHE A 202 -19.20 -29.61 9.56
N SER A 203 -19.11 -29.46 8.24
CA SER A 203 -18.76 -30.57 7.36
C SER A 203 -17.40 -31.17 7.76
N ALA A 204 -16.39 -30.33 8.03
CA ALA A 204 -15.09 -30.77 8.49
C ALA A 204 -15.10 -31.44 9.87
N CYS A 205 -15.87 -30.92 10.83
CA CYS A 205 -16.07 -31.54 12.15
C CYS A 205 -16.72 -32.92 12.05
N SER A 206 -17.50 -33.15 10.98
CA SER A 206 -18.04 -34.44 10.60
C SER A 206 -17.08 -35.26 9.71
N GLY A 207 -15.78 -34.94 9.68
CA GLY A 207 -14.79 -35.67 8.89
C GLY A 207 -15.01 -35.62 7.37
N ASN A 208 -15.77 -34.65 6.85
CA ASN A 208 -16.05 -34.46 5.43
C ASN A 208 -15.35 -33.20 4.92
N MET A 209 -14.65 -33.29 3.78
CA MET A 209 -14.04 -32.11 3.15
C MET A 209 -15.08 -31.37 2.29
N PRO A 210 -15.34 -30.07 2.51
CA PRO A 210 -16.21 -29.28 1.63
C PRO A 210 -15.64 -29.18 0.21
N SER A 211 -16.49 -29.37 -0.81
CA SER A 211 -16.08 -29.36 -2.23
C SER A 211 -15.59 -28.01 -2.75
N GLU A 212 -16.00 -26.91 -2.11
CA GLU A 212 -15.65 -25.54 -2.47
C GLU A 212 -14.26 -25.14 -1.93
N ILE A 213 -13.75 -25.84 -0.92
CA ILE A 213 -12.41 -25.59 -0.35
C ILE A 213 -11.38 -26.32 -1.19
N ARG A 214 -10.69 -25.57 -2.04
CA ARG A 214 -9.72 -26.12 -3.00
C ARG A 214 -8.35 -26.28 -2.37
N LYS A 215 -7.70 -27.42 -2.63
CA LYS A 215 -6.27 -27.59 -2.34
C LYS A 215 -5.48 -26.62 -3.23
N PRO A 216 -4.65 -25.72 -2.67
CA PRO A 216 -3.78 -24.86 -3.48
C PRO A 216 -2.81 -25.71 -4.30
N LYS A 217 -2.39 -25.20 -5.47
CA LYS A 217 -1.59 -25.95 -6.45
C LYS A 217 -0.23 -26.43 -5.91
N ASP A 218 0.31 -25.76 -4.90
CA ASP A 218 1.67 -26.00 -4.39
C ASP A 218 1.74 -26.77 -3.07
N VAL A 219 0.60 -27.26 -2.55
CA VAL A 219 0.59 -28.11 -1.35
C VAL A 219 0.95 -29.54 -1.75
N LYS A 220 2.13 -30.03 -1.37
CA LYS A 220 2.48 -31.45 -1.48
C LYS A 220 1.70 -32.24 -0.42
#